data_AF-A0A0D1KMU8-F1
#
_entry.id   AF-A0A0D1KMU8-F1
#
_cell.length_a   1.000
_cell.length_b   1.000
_cell.length_c   1.000
_cell.angle_alpha   90.00
_cell.angle_beta   90.00
_cell.angle_gamma   90.00
#
_symmetry.space_group_name_H-M   'P 1'
#
loop_
_entity.id
_entity.type
_entity.pdbx_description
1 polymer ?
#
loop_
_entity_poly.entity_id
_entity_poly.type
_entity_poly.pdbx_seq_one_letter_code
_entity_poly.pdbx_strand_id
1 'polypeptide(L)'
;MANIKEIARLANTVGVILPYSDHPCFDKIVNGITKAAFQHEYATTLLPTNYNPDIEIKYLELLRTKKIDGLIITSRANHWDSILAYQEYGPVIACDETSMSLVLLMTEKLLMQRAFAI
;
A
#
# COMPACT_ATOMS: atom_id res chain seq x y z
N MET A 1 -17.75 -5.77 31.76
CA MET A 1 -17.63 -4.67 30.80
C MET A 1 -16.16 -4.33 30.64
N ALA A 2 -15.51 -4.88 29.62
CA ALA A 2 -14.22 -4.40 29.13
C ALA A 2 -14.50 -3.71 27.79
N ASN A 3 -14.47 -2.38 27.80
CA ASN A 3 -14.60 -1.55 26.60
C ASN A 3 -13.18 -1.23 26.14
N ILE A 4 -12.61 -2.09 25.29
CA ILE A 4 -11.27 -1.98 24.72
C ILE A 4 -11.38 -2.50 23.28
N LYS A 5 -11.55 -1.61 22.30
CA LYS A 5 -11.08 -1.88 20.94
C LYS A 5 -9.56 -2.07 21.08
N GLU A 6 -9.12 -3.33 21.14
CA GLU A 6 -7.73 -3.73 21.31
C GLU A 6 -6.80 -3.04 20.29
N ILE A 7 -6.17 -1.96 20.74
CA ILE A 7 -4.72 -1.83 20.94
C ILE A 7 -3.85 -2.46 19.82
N ALA A 8 -4.10 -2.06 18.58
CA ALA A 8 -3.06 -1.74 17.61
C ALA A 8 -3.66 -0.78 16.58
N ARG A 9 -3.56 0.53 16.83
CA ARG A 9 -3.83 1.53 15.79
C ARG A 9 -2.63 1.52 14.83
N LEU A 10 -2.58 0.48 13.99
CA LEU A 10 -1.96 0.58 12.67
C LEU A 10 -2.52 1.84 12.02
N ALA A 11 -1.71 2.59 11.29
CA ALA A 11 -1.98 3.97 10.96
C ALA A 11 -3.20 4.19 10.04
N ASN A 12 -4.10 3.23 9.83
CA ASN A 12 -5.14 3.18 8.79
C ASN A 12 -4.70 3.90 7.51
N THR A 13 -3.44 3.71 7.09
CA THR A 13 -2.84 4.51 6.03
C THR A 13 -2.19 3.59 5.01
N VAL A 14 -2.60 3.75 3.75
CA VAL A 14 -1.96 3.12 2.61
C VAL A 14 -1.08 4.14 1.90
N GLY A 15 0.18 3.76 1.62
CA GLY A 15 1.06 4.53 0.76
C GLY A 15 0.84 4.17 -0.71
N VAL A 16 0.83 5.16 -1.60
CA VAL A 16 0.72 4.95 -3.04
C VAL A 16 1.97 5.51 -3.71
N ILE A 17 2.85 4.63 -4.15
CA ILE A 17 4.03 4.97 -4.96
C ILE A 17 3.59 5.21 -6.40
N LEU A 18 4.07 6.33 -6.94
CA LEU A 18 3.86 6.73 -8.31
C LEU A 18 5.11 7.45 -8.83
N PRO A 19 5.45 7.32 -10.12
CA PRO A 19 6.64 7.96 -10.66
C PRO A 19 6.44 9.48 -10.73
N TYR A 20 5.28 9.94 -11.16
CA TYR A 20 4.98 11.37 -11.31
C TYR A 20 3.62 11.68 -10.70
N SER A 21 3.51 12.78 -9.95
CA SER A 21 2.24 13.24 -9.36
C SER A 21 1.44 14.17 -10.27
N ASP A 22 2.03 14.61 -11.39
CA ASP A 22 1.50 15.61 -12.30
C ASP A 22 1.17 15.05 -13.70
N HIS A 23 1.25 13.73 -13.87
CA HIS A 23 0.93 13.08 -15.14
C HIS A 23 -0.50 12.49 -15.11
N PRO A 24 -1.41 12.91 -16.02
CA PRO A 24 -2.83 12.52 -16.02
C PRO A 24 -3.11 11.01 -16.07
N CYS A 25 -2.12 10.22 -16.50
CA CYS A 25 -2.18 8.75 -16.51
C CYS A 25 -2.45 8.17 -15.10
N PHE A 26 -1.89 8.77 -14.05
CA PHE A 26 -2.00 8.24 -12.68
C PHE A 26 -3.23 8.74 -11.94
N ASP A 27 -3.89 9.82 -12.38
CA ASP A 27 -5.05 10.41 -11.72
C ASP A 27 -6.20 9.40 -11.56
N LYS A 28 -6.50 8.63 -12.61
CA LYS A 28 -7.56 7.62 -12.58
C LYS A 28 -7.26 6.51 -11.57
N ILE A 29 -5.99 6.06 -11.53
CA ILE A 29 -5.54 5.00 -10.63
C ILE A 29 -5.60 5.50 -9.19
N VAL A 30 -5.02 6.67 -8.92
CA VAL A 30 -5.02 7.30 -7.60
C VAL A 30 -6.44 7.55 -7.12
N ASN A 31 -7.33 8.06 -7.97
CA ASN A 31 -8.72 8.30 -7.61
C ASN A 31 -9.46 6.99 -7.28
N GLY A 32 -9.23 5.93 -8.07
CA GLY A 32 -9.77 4.60 -7.80
C GLY A 32 -9.31 4.04 -6.45
N ILE A 33 -8.01 4.09 -6.19
CA ILE A 33 -7.42 3.67 -4.91
C ILE A 33 -8.00 4.49 -3.75
N THR A 34 -7.99 5.82 -3.87
CA THR A 34 -8.46 6.73 -2.81
C THR A 34 -9.93 6.49 -2.48
N LYS A 35 -10.77 6.29 -3.51
CA LYS A 35 -12.19 5.98 -3.32
C LYS A 35 -12.40 4.66 -2.59
N ALA A 36 -11.66 3.61 -2.95
CA ALA A 36 -11.73 2.32 -2.28
C ALA A 36 -11.21 2.41 -0.83
N ALA A 37 -10.07 3.05 -0.61
CA ALA A 37 -9.50 3.27 0.71
C ALA A 37 -10.48 4.02 1.64
N PHE A 38 -11.11 5.08 1.12
CA PHE A 38 -12.11 5.86 1.84
C PHE A 38 -13.31 5.01 2.31
N GLN A 39 -13.80 4.09 1.46
CA GLN A 39 -14.89 3.17 1.81
C GLN A 39 -14.55 2.20 2.94
N HIS A 40 -13.26 2.01 3.22
CA HIS A 40 -12.75 1.12 4.26
C HIS A 40 -12.08 1.87 5.42
N GLU A 41 -12.31 3.19 5.54
CA GLU A 41 -11.74 4.04 6.60
C GLU A 41 -10.20 4.12 6.59
N TYR A 42 -9.59 3.96 5.41
CA TYR A 42 -8.16 4.17 5.18
C TYR A 42 -7.89 5.56 4.61
N ALA A 43 -6.86 6.22 5.13
CA ALA A 43 -6.21 7.36 4.52
C ALA A 43 -5.26 6.90 3.41
N THR A 44 -5.12 7.71 2.37
CA THR A 44 -4.17 7.48 1.27
C THR A 44 -3.08 8.54 1.33
N THR A 45 -1.82 8.14 1.28
CA THR A 45 -0.66 9.04 1.17
C THR A 45 0.00 8.84 -0.18
N LEU A 46 0.13 9.91 -0.98
CA LEU A 46 0.83 9.87 -2.25
C LEU A 46 2.33 10.01 -2.05
N LEU A 47 3.09 9.16 -2.72
CA LEU A 47 4.53 8.98 -2.55
C LEU A 47 5.23 9.07 -3.92
N PRO A 48 5.34 10.29 -4.50
CA PRO A 48 5.95 10.47 -5.80
C PRO A 48 7.46 10.22 -5.76
N THR A 49 7.97 9.36 -6.64
CA THR A 49 9.40 8.98 -6.66
C THR A 49 10.23 9.70 -7.71
N ASN A 50 9.60 10.26 -8.74
CA ASN A 50 10.29 10.75 -9.95
C ASN A 50 11.21 9.68 -10.58
N TYR A 51 10.82 8.40 -10.50
CA TYR A 51 11.64 7.23 -10.84
C TYR A 51 13.00 7.17 -10.13
N ASN A 52 13.17 7.87 -9.01
CA ASN A 52 14.39 7.80 -8.22
C ASN A 52 14.36 6.53 -7.34
N PRO A 53 15.29 5.57 -7.55
CA PRO A 53 15.30 4.31 -6.81
C PRO A 53 15.54 4.52 -5.31
N ASP A 54 16.36 5.48 -4.90
CA ASP A 54 16.62 5.75 -3.48
C ASP A 54 15.39 6.32 -2.77
N ILE A 55 14.58 7.12 -3.47
CA ILE A 55 13.30 7.62 -2.93
C ILE A 55 12.30 6.48 -2.78
N GLU A 56 12.22 5.58 -3.75
CA GLU A 56 11.34 4.41 -3.65
C GLU A 56 11.71 3.51 -2.46
N ILE A 57 13.00 3.25 -2.23
CA ILE A 57 13.48 2.52 -1.04
C ILE A 57 13.09 3.26 0.25
N LYS A 58 13.25 4.59 0.31
CA LYS A 58 12.80 5.39 1.48
C LYS A 58 11.31 5.25 1.76
N TYR A 59 10.49 5.04 0.73
CA TYR A 59 9.05 4.81 0.89
C TYR A 59 8.74 3.38 1.32
N LEU A 60 9.48 2.39 0.84
CA LEU A 60 9.41 1.01 1.35
C LEU A 60 9.80 0.94 2.84
N GLU A 61 10.77 1.75 3.27
CA GLU A 61 11.13 1.90 4.69
C GLU A 61 9.98 2.42 5.57
N LEU A 62 8.99 3.13 5.01
CA LEU A 62 7.80 3.52 5.76
C LEU A 62 6.98 2.30 6.21
N LEU A 63 6.97 1.25 5.39
CA LEU A 63 6.33 -0.02 5.73
C LEU A 63 7.10 -0.73 6.85
N ARG A 64 8.43 -0.83 6.71
CA ARG A 64 9.31 -1.41 7.75
C ARG A 64 9.19 -0.70 9.09
N THR A 65 9.07 0.62 9.07
CA THR A 65 8.93 1.45 10.27
C THR A 65 7.48 1.59 10.76
N LYS A 66 6.53 0.86 10.15
CA LYS A 66 5.09 0.89 10.48
C LYS A 66 4.46 2.29 10.46
N LYS A 67 4.98 3.19 9.62
CA LYS A 67 4.38 4.51 9.36
C LYS A 67 3.20 4.43 8.40
N ILE A 68 3.15 3.37 7.60
CA ILE A 68 2.04 2.97 6.74
C ILE A 68 1.76 1.49 6.95
N ASP A 69 0.52 1.07 6.69
CA ASP A 69 0.08 -0.31 6.91
C ASP A 69 0.14 -1.15 5.64
N GLY A 70 0.31 -0.50 4.49
CA GLY A 70 0.42 -1.14 3.20
C GLY A 70 0.90 -0.17 2.14
N LEU A 71 1.40 -0.72 1.05
CA LEU A 71 1.96 0.03 -0.07
C LEU A 71 1.35 -0.46 -1.39
N ILE A 72 0.97 0.48 -2.25
CA ILE A 72 0.52 0.23 -3.62
C ILE A 72 1.52 0.91 -4.55
N ILE A 73 2.06 0.18 -5.52
CA ILE A 73 3.07 0.65 -6.45
C ILE A 73 2.44 0.72 -7.85
N THR A 74 2.23 1.92 -8.36
CA THR A 74 1.67 2.09 -9.71
C THR A 74 2.71 1.89 -10.80
N SER A 75 3.96 2.26 -10.54
CA SER A 75 5.14 1.94 -11.34
C SER A 75 6.37 1.96 -10.43
N ARG A 76 7.43 1.25 -10.83
CA ARG A 76 8.58 0.88 -9.99
C ARG A 76 9.90 1.39 -10.55
N ALA A 77 10.79 1.84 -9.67
CA ALA A 77 12.15 2.29 -10.00
C ALA A 77 13.24 1.25 -9.70
N ASN A 78 13.02 0.37 -8.72
CA ASN A 78 13.93 -0.70 -8.32
C ASN A 78 13.49 -2.06 -8.88
N HIS A 79 14.39 -3.05 -8.83
CA HIS A 79 14.11 -4.45 -9.15
C HIS A 79 13.15 -5.11 -8.14
N TRP A 80 12.49 -6.19 -8.55
CA TRP A 80 11.50 -6.89 -7.71
C TRP A 80 12.14 -7.47 -6.45
N ASP A 81 13.37 -7.96 -6.54
CA ASP A 81 14.10 -8.50 -5.39
C ASP A 81 14.18 -7.48 -4.23
N SER A 82 14.44 -6.21 -4.54
CA SER A 82 14.48 -5.14 -3.55
C SER A 82 13.11 -4.87 -2.92
N ILE A 83 12.02 -4.99 -3.68
CA ILE A 83 10.65 -4.70 -3.22
C ILE A 83 10.09 -5.87 -2.40
N LEU A 84 10.31 -7.10 -2.87
CA LEU A 84 9.79 -8.31 -2.24
C LEU A 84 10.36 -8.51 -0.83
N ALA A 85 11.59 -8.05 -0.57
CA ALA A 85 12.19 -8.04 0.76
C ALA A 85 11.36 -7.26 1.80
N TYR A 86 10.49 -6.34 1.39
CA TYR A 86 9.64 -5.56 2.29
C TYR A 86 8.28 -6.18 2.59
N GLN A 87 7.90 -7.27 1.90
CA GLN A 87 6.62 -7.95 2.14
C GLN A 87 6.51 -8.57 3.54
N GLU A 88 7.64 -8.83 4.20
CA GLU A 88 7.67 -9.26 5.60
C GLU A 88 7.08 -8.20 6.55
N TYR A 89 7.18 -6.92 6.20
CA TYR A 89 6.74 -5.82 7.06
C TYR A 89 5.31 -5.36 6.80
N GLY A 90 4.72 -5.78 5.69
CA GLY A 90 3.33 -5.47 5.35
C GLY A 90 2.99 -5.77 3.89
N PRO A 91 1.70 -5.63 3.54
CA PRO A 91 1.23 -5.84 2.16
C PRO A 91 1.83 -4.82 1.19
N VAL A 92 2.38 -5.34 0.08
CA VAL A 92 2.84 -4.56 -1.08
C VAL A 92 2.13 -5.06 -2.33
N ILE A 93 1.40 -4.17 -3.01
CA ILE A 93 0.73 -4.42 -4.29
C ILE A 93 1.46 -3.66 -5.37
N ALA A 94 1.50 -4.20 -6.59
CA ALA A 94 1.78 -3.38 -7.78
C ALA A 94 0.66 -3.46 -8.81
N CYS A 95 0.51 -2.38 -9.57
CA CYS A 95 -0.42 -2.24 -10.68
C CYS A 95 0.36 -2.27 -12.01
N ASP A 96 0.99 -3.40 -12.34
CA ASP A 96 1.57 -3.63 -13.68
C ASP A 96 0.67 -4.62 -14.45
N GLU A 97 0.68 -4.57 -15.79
CA GLU A 97 -0.18 -5.34 -16.71
C GLU A 97 -0.10 -6.86 -16.50
N THR A 98 0.97 -7.36 -15.87
CA THR A 98 1.12 -8.77 -15.45
C THR A 98 0.52 -9.11 -14.07
N SER A 99 -0.12 -8.17 -13.37
CA SER A 99 -0.46 -8.31 -11.95
C SER A 99 -1.86 -7.82 -11.54
N MET A 100 -2.80 -7.80 -12.49
CA MET A 100 -4.24 -7.57 -12.17
C MET A 100 -4.83 -8.64 -11.21
N SER A 101 -4.10 -9.73 -10.95
CA SER A 101 -4.49 -10.80 -10.03
C SER A 101 -4.20 -10.51 -8.55
N LEU A 102 -3.37 -9.51 -8.20
CA LEU A 102 -2.93 -9.27 -6.81
C LEU A 102 -3.87 -8.38 -5.99
N VAL A 103 -4.67 -7.53 -6.66
CA VAL A 103 -5.66 -6.68 -5.98
C VAL A 103 -6.72 -7.53 -5.27
N LEU A 104 -7.15 -8.64 -5.88
CA LEU A 104 -8.15 -9.54 -5.28
C LEU A 104 -7.61 -10.24 -4.03
N LEU A 105 -6.34 -10.67 -4.09
CA LEU A 105 -5.66 -11.35 -2.98
C LEU A 105 -5.55 -10.46 -1.73
N MET A 106 -5.49 -9.14 -1.90
CA MET A 106 -5.42 -8.18 -0.80
C MET A 106 -6.74 -8.04 -0.06
N THR A 107 -7.84 -7.89 -0.80
CA THR A 107 -9.18 -7.90 -0.20
C THR A 107 -9.40 -9.18 0.59
N GLU A 108 -9.05 -10.33 0.02
CA GLU A 108 -9.23 -11.63 0.68
C GLU A 108 -8.27 -11.83 1.87
N LYS A 109 -6.96 -11.54 1.76
CA LYS A 109 -6.03 -11.69 2.89
C LYS A 109 -6.32 -10.71 4.03
N LEU A 110 -6.66 -9.46 3.73
CA LEU A 110 -6.97 -8.45 4.73
C LEU A 110 -8.29 -8.76 5.45
N LEU A 111 -9.27 -9.34 4.75
CA LEU A 111 -10.49 -9.90 5.35
C LEU A 111 -10.23 -11.19 6.15
N MET A 112 -9.38 -12.09 5.65
CA MET A 112 -9.05 -13.37 6.31
C MET A 112 -8.22 -13.17 7.58
N GLN A 113 -7.37 -12.14 7.64
CA GLN A 113 -6.66 -11.76 8.87
C GLN A 113 -7.61 -11.26 9.98
N ARG A 114 -8.87 -10.93 9.64
CA ARG A 114 -9.93 -10.62 10.61
C ARG A 114 -10.78 -11.84 10.98
N ALA A 115 -10.80 -12.91 10.17
CA ALA A 115 -11.60 -14.10 10.41
C ALA A 115 -10.97 -15.10 11.40
N PHE A 116 -9.66 -15.02 11.63
CA PHE A 116 -8.92 -15.95 12.51
C PHE A 116 -8.51 -15.34 13.87
N ALA A 117 -9.06 -14.17 14.22
CA ALA A 117 -8.86 -13.52 15.52
C ALA A 117 -10.11 -13.67 16.42
N ILE A 118 -10.67 -14.89 16.49
CA ILE A 118 -11.69 -15.29 17.47
C ILE A 118 -11.07 -16.34 18.40
#